data_AF-A0A1J5U748-F1
#
_entry.id   AF-A0A1J5U748-F1
#
_cell.length_a   1.000
_cell.length_b   1.000
_cell.length_c   1.000
_cell.angle_alpha   90.00
_cell.angle_beta   90.00
_cell.angle_gamma   90.00
#
_symmetry.space_group_name_H-M   'P 1'
#
loop_
_entity.id
_entity.type
_entity.pdbx_description
1 polymer ?
#
loop_
_entity_poly.entity_id
_entity_poly.type
_entity_poly.pdbx_seq_one_letter_code
_entity_poly.pdbx_strand_id
1 'polypeptide(L)'
;MDPLVVKVGDNLKIDELTPRTGRVNMPVKVLSLEEPRSMDNGTVICEGLVGDETGTVIMSFWNDECETVENGMTINLKDARANLVRGYMRISLGKKGSMSVSETSLESIKESINLSDLEYEMPRFGRDGGGRGGPRGGSRGPPSRWGILMKLKRDTGNKKFFNRDDMSEEQIEAAIKEMGGE
;
A
#
# COMPACT_ATOMS: atom_id res chain seq x y z
N MET A 1 4.05 29.23 35.29
CA MET A 1 3.66 27.84 35.00
C MET A 1 3.12 27.84 33.60
N ASP A 2 3.92 27.32 32.67
CA ASP A 2 3.65 27.34 31.24
C ASP A 2 2.43 26.47 30.86
N PRO A 3 1.68 26.86 29.81
CA PRO A 3 0.61 26.03 29.26
C PRO A 3 1.18 24.79 28.57
N LEU A 4 0.59 23.63 28.84
CA LEU A 4 0.98 22.36 28.23
C LEU A 4 0.59 22.29 26.75
N VAL A 5 1.59 21.86 25.98
CA VAL A 5 1.73 21.81 24.52
C VAL A 5 1.00 20.59 23.90
N VAL A 6 0.52 20.79 22.67
CA VAL A 6 -0.21 19.88 21.76
C VAL A 6 0.43 18.49 21.62
N LYS A 7 -0.37 17.42 21.52
CA LYS A 7 0.06 16.13 20.92
C LYS A 7 -0.92 15.68 19.84
N VAL A 8 -0.54 15.92 18.59
CA VAL A 8 -1.04 15.22 17.39
C VAL A 8 -0.25 13.91 17.31
N GLY A 9 -0.86 12.77 17.63
CA GLY A 9 -0.23 11.45 17.39
C GLY A 9 -0.46 11.03 15.94
N ASP A 10 0.45 10.39 15.21
CA ASP A 10 1.83 9.96 15.41
C ASP A 10 2.46 9.94 13.99
N ASN A 11 3.78 10.02 13.84
CA ASN A 11 4.46 10.06 12.54
C ASN A 11 4.21 8.76 11.74
N LEU A 12 3.16 8.71 10.93
CA LEU A 12 2.86 7.60 10.03
C LEU A 12 4.09 7.28 9.17
N LYS A 13 4.45 5.99 9.12
CA LYS A 13 5.58 5.47 8.36
C LYS A 13 5.17 4.63 7.17
N ILE A 14 6.11 4.38 6.25
CA ILE A 14 5.80 3.63 5.03
C ILE A 14 5.33 2.21 5.38
N ASP A 15 6.02 1.47 6.24
CA ASP A 15 5.65 0.09 6.58
C ASP A 15 4.30 -0.07 7.30
N GLU A 16 3.73 1.04 7.79
CA GLU A 16 2.40 1.10 8.40
C GLU A 16 1.28 1.39 7.39
N LEU A 17 1.62 1.72 6.14
CA LEU A 17 0.61 1.99 5.11
C LEU A 17 -0.19 0.74 4.79
N THR A 18 -1.49 0.96 4.57
CA THR A 18 -2.42 -0.07 4.12
C THR A 18 -3.13 0.43 2.88
N PRO A 19 -3.74 -0.46 2.08
CA PRO A 19 -4.54 -0.03 0.92
C PRO A 19 -5.73 0.90 1.25
N ARG A 20 -6.08 1.05 2.54
CA ARG A 20 -7.17 1.93 3.02
C ARG A 20 -6.66 3.24 3.63
N THR A 21 -5.34 3.45 3.68
CA THR A 21 -4.76 4.64 4.30
C THR A 21 -5.03 5.87 3.43
N GLY A 22 -5.96 6.72 3.89
CA GLY A 22 -6.48 7.85 3.12
C GLY A 22 -5.92 9.24 3.49
N ARG A 23 -5.03 9.32 4.48
CA ARG A 23 -4.35 10.56 4.90
C ARG A 23 -2.89 10.23 5.21
N VAL A 24 -2.04 10.33 4.19
CA VAL A 24 -0.60 10.16 4.30
C VAL A 24 0.05 11.54 4.34
N ASN A 25 0.66 11.87 5.48
CA ASN A 25 1.34 13.13 5.75
C ASN A 25 2.74 12.81 6.28
N MET A 26 3.75 12.82 5.42
CA MET A 26 5.11 12.41 5.80
C MET A 26 6.15 12.86 4.77
N PRO A 27 7.41 13.05 5.19
CA PRO A 27 8.53 13.14 4.25
C PRO A 27 8.80 11.77 3.62
N VAL A 28 9.11 11.75 2.33
CA VAL A 28 9.62 10.58 1.60
C VAL A 28 10.75 10.99 0.66
N LYS A 29 11.70 10.09 0.43
CA LYS A 29 12.77 10.27 -0.55
C LYS A 29 12.44 9.52 -1.83
N VAL A 30 12.62 10.18 -2.96
CA VAL A 30 12.53 9.58 -4.30
C VAL A 30 13.84 8.86 -4.58
N LEU A 31 13.77 7.54 -4.79
CA LEU A 31 14.93 6.66 -5.03
C LEU A 31 15.12 6.36 -6.52
N SER A 32 14.01 6.34 -7.25
CA SER A 32 13.97 6.20 -8.69
C SER A 32 12.73 6.89 -9.25
N LEU A 33 12.81 7.29 -10.51
CA LEU A 33 11.72 7.90 -11.25
C LEU A 33 11.75 7.37 -12.68
N GLU A 34 10.62 6.86 -13.15
CA GLU A 34 10.44 6.43 -14.53
C GLU A 34 10.23 7.63 -15.45
N GLU A 35 10.52 7.44 -16.75
CA GLU A 35 10.24 8.48 -17.75
C GLU A 35 8.73 8.79 -17.81
N PRO A 36 8.35 10.08 -17.82
CA PRO A 36 6.95 10.48 -17.95
C PRO A 36 6.29 9.93 -19.21
N ARG A 37 5.07 9.42 -19.06
CA ARG A 37 4.27 8.82 -20.13
C ARG A 37 3.02 9.66 -20.34
N SER A 38 2.79 10.05 -21.60
CA SER A 38 1.57 10.76 -22.00
C SER A 38 0.44 9.80 -22.34
N MET A 39 -0.76 10.12 -21.89
CA MET A 39 -2.00 9.43 -22.24
C MET A 39 -2.77 10.23 -23.31
N ASP A 40 -3.66 9.56 -24.05
CA ASP A 40 -4.41 10.17 -25.16
C ASP A 40 -5.25 11.39 -24.77
N ASN A 41 -5.63 11.49 -23.49
CA ASN A 41 -6.40 12.61 -22.93
C ASN A 41 -5.52 13.80 -22.48
N GLY A 42 -4.22 13.79 -22.82
CA GLY A 42 -3.25 14.81 -22.43
C GLY A 42 -2.75 14.71 -20.99
N THR A 43 -3.17 13.68 -20.24
CA THR A 43 -2.65 13.44 -18.89
C THR A 43 -1.24 12.86 -18.96
N VAL A 44 -0.33 13.38 -18.16
CA VAL A 44 1.03 12.85 -18.01
C VAL A 44 1.12 12.11 -16.68
N ILE A 45 1.74 10.94 -16.68
CA ILE A 45 2.01 10.15 -15.49
C ILE A 45 3.46 9.67 -15.48
N CYS A 46 4.08 9.71 -14.32
CA CYS A 46 5.37 9.10 -14.04
C CYS A 46 5.27 8.38 -12.70
N GLU A 47 5.94 7.24 -12.58
CA GLU A 47 5.98 6.47 -11.33
C GLU A 47 7.39 6.51 -10.76
N GLY A 48 7.50 6.55 -9.44
CA GLY A 48 8.79 6.53 -8.75
C GLY A 48 8.73 5.70 -7.50
N LEU A 49 9.85 5.05 -7.17
CA LEU A 49 10.00 4.38 -5.88
C LEU A 49 10.32 5.45 -4.84
N VAL A 50 9.47 5.56 -3.81
CA VAL A 50 9.70 6.47 -2.69
C VAL A 50 9.86 5.71 -1.39
N GLY A 51 10.65 6.25 -0.46
CA GLY A 51 11.05 5.54 0.75
C GLY A 51 11.27 6.41 1.97
N ASP A 52 11.27 5.76 3.13
CA ASP A 52 11.75 6.27 4.42
C ASP A 52 12.55 5.17 5.14
N GLU A 53 12.89 5.37 6.41
CA GLU A 53 13.70 4.42 7.17
C GLU A 53 13.00 3.06 7.45
N THR A 54 11.70 2.96 7.13
CA THR A 54 10.86 1.78 7.44
C THR A 54 10.55 0.93 6.21
N GLY A 55 10.52 1.52 5.02
CA GLY A 55 10.19 0.82 3.79
C GLY A 55 10.18 1.70 2.55
N THR A 56 9.70 1.12 1.45
CA THR A 56 9.46 1.78 0.17
C THR A 56 8.07 1.46 -0.37
N VAL A 57 7.58 2.34 -1.25
CA VAL A 57 6.33 2.18 -1.99
C VAL A 57 6.42 2.95 -3.30
N ILE A 58 5.77 2.46 -4.35
CA ILE A 58 5.62 3.18 -5.61
C ILE A 58 4.63 4.33 -5.42
N MET A 59 5.05 5.53 -5.81
CA MET A 59 4.20 6.71 -5.92
C MET A 59 3.94 7.03 -7.38
N SER A 60 2.67 7.30 -7.71
CA SER A 60 2.27 7.81 -9.02
C SER A 60 2.13 9.33 -8.95
N PHE A 61 2.87 10.04 -9.80
CA PHE A 61 2.84 11.49 -9.97
C PHE A 61 2.10 11.86 -11.25
N TRP A 62 1.36 12.96 -11.24
CA TRP A 62 0.46 13.36 -12.32
C TRP A 62 0.74 14.80 -12.80
N ASN A 63 0.75 14.99 -14.12
CA ASN A 63 0.89 16.29 -14.79
C ASN A 63 2.10 17.08 -14.23
N ASP A 64 1.88 18.30 -13.74
CA ASP A 64 2.89 19.20 -13.17
C ASP A 64 3.75 18.55 -12.06
N GLU A 65 3.22 17.53 -11.36
CA GLU A 65 3.98 16.77 -10.38
C GLU A 65 5.19 16.08 -11.02
N CYS A 66 5.05 15.58 -12.25
CA CYS A 66 6.13 14.94 -13.02
C CYS A 66 7.19 15.92 -13.51
N GLU A 67 6.86 17.20 -13.63
CA GLU A 67 7.83 18.24 -13.96
C GLU A 67 8.61 18.71 -12.72
N THR A 68 8.01 18.54 -11.54
CA THR A 68 8.56 19.03 -10.27
C THR A 68 9.43 17.99 -9.57
N VAL A 69 9.08 16.70 -9.69
CA VAL A 69 9.76 15.61 -8.98
C VAL A 69 11.03 15.18 -9.70
N GLU A 70 12.12 15.00 -8.96
CA GLU A 70 13.37 14.46 -9.48
C GLU A 70 13.90 13.33 -8.59
N ASN A 71 14.73 12.46 -9.19
CA ASN A 71 15.39 11.40 -8.43
C ASN A 71 16.32 11.98 -7.35
N GLY A 72 16.31 11.40 -6.16
CA GLY A 72 17.10 11.83 -5.00
C GLY A 72 16.45 12.93 -4.16
N MET A 73 15.37 13.56 -4.63
CA MET A 73 14.65 14.58 -3.86
C MET A 73 13.98 13.98 -2.62
N THR A 74 13.95 14.76 -1.54
CA THR A 74 13.05 14.51 -0.42
C THR A 74 11.85 15.44 -0.53
N ILE A 75 10.64 14.88 -0.50
CA ILE A 75 9.39 15.63 -0.63
C ILE A 75 8.52 15.40 0.60
N ASN A 76 7.85 16.45 1.06
CA ASN A 76 6.83 16.37 2.10
C ASN A 76 5.47 16.13 1.45
N LEU A 77 4.88 14.97 1.72
CA LEU A 77 3.54 14.64 1.28
C LEU A 77 2.51 15.20 2.27
N LYS A 78 1.42 15.72 1.73
CA LYS A 78 0.24 16.14 2.49
C LYS A 78 -1.02 15.61 1.84
N ASP A 79 -1.90 15.02 2.65
CA ASP A 79 -3.20 14.45 2.29
C ASP A 79 -3.15 13.46 1.10
N ALA A 80 -2.00 12.77 0.95
CA ALA A 80 -1.83 11.70 -0.01
C ALA A 80 -2.60 10.44 0.41
N ARG A 81 -2.79 9.53 -0.53
CA ARG A 81 -3.62 8.33 -0.37
C ARG A 81 -2.93 7.10 -0.92
N ALA A 82 -2.97 6.03 -0.15
CA ALA A 82 -2.71 4.69 -0.65
C ALA A 82 -3.91 4.17 -1.44
N ASN A 83 -3.63 3.51 -2.57
CA ASN A 83 -4.60 2.89 -3.46
C ASN A 83 -4.03 1.56 -3.98
N LEU A 84 -4.86 0.76 -4.66
CA LEU A 84 -4.41 -0.43 -5.37
C LEU A 84 -4.47 -0.21 -6.87
N VAL A 85 -3.38 -0.55 -7.56
CA VAL A 85 -3.34 -0.62 -9.03
C VAL A 85 -3.09 -2.08 -9.40
N ARG A 86 -4.06 -2.73 -10.04
CA ARG A 86 -3.96 -4.16 -10.41
C ARG A 86 -3.55 -5.07 -9.24
N GLY A 87 -4.06 -4.80 -8.03
CA GLY A 87 -3.79 -5.61 -6.85
C GLY A 87 -2.59 -5.18 -5.99
N TYR A 88 -1.72 -4.28 -6.45
CA TYR A 88 -0.56 -3.85 -5.65
C TYR A 88 -0.67 -2.40 -5.18
N MET A 89 -0.07 -2.10 -4.03
CA MET A 89 -0.18 -0.79 -3.39
C MET A 89 0.59 0.28 -4.12
N ARG A 90 -0.06 1.43 -4.38
CA ARG A 90 0.52 2.69 -4.88
C ARG A 90 0.11 3.82 -3.93
N ILE A 91 0.87 4.89 -3.88
CA ILE A 91 0.42 6.16 -3.27
C ILE A 91 0.29 7.28 -4.32
N SER A 92 -0.59 8.24 -4.06
CA SER A 92 -0.81 9.43 -4.91
C SER A 92 -1.40 10.58 -4.10
N LEU A 93 -1.20 11.83 -4.50
CA LEU A 93 -1.73 13.00 -3.78
C LEU A 93 -3.28 13.06 -3.80
N GLY A 94 -3.88 12.74 -4.95
CA GLY A 94 -5.33 12.88 -5.15
C GLY A 94 -5.82 14.33 -5.00
N LYS A 95 -7.12 14.58 -5.13
CA LYS A 95 -7.69 15.94 -5.29
C LYS A 95 -7.30 16.98 -4.21
N LYS A 96 -7.09 16.53 -2.96
CA LYS A 96 -6.75 17.43 -1.83
C LYS A 96 -5.28 17.34 -1.43
N GLY A 97 -4.53 16.43 -2.04
CA GLY A 97 -3.14 16.24 -1.69
C GLY A 97 -2.26 17.30 -2.33
N SER A 98 -1.09 17.49 -1.74
CA SER A 98 -0.04 18.36 -2.25
C SER A 98 1.31 17.79 -1.83
N MET A 99 2.36 18.11 -2.60
CA MET A 99 3.74 17.90 -2.18
C MET A 99 4.52 19.21 -2.16
N SER A 100 5.57 19.25 -1.36
CA SER A 100 6.57 20.32 -1.41
C SER A 100 7.96 19.72 -1.24
N VAL A 101 8.98 20.37 -1.80
CA VAL A 101 10.37 19.99 -1.52
C VAL A 101 10.62 20.12 -0.01
N SER A 102 11.30 19.13 0.56
CA SER A 102 11.72 19.13 1.95
C SER A 102 13.14 19.68 2.08
N GLU A 103 13.38 20.54 3.06
CA GLU A 103 14.73 20.97 3.44
C GLU A 103 15.48 19.88 4.23
N THR A 104 14.74 18.93 4.80
CA THR A 104 15.31 17.78 5.53
C THR A 104 15.53 16.62 4.57
N SER A 105 16.76 16.11 4.53
CA SER A 105 17.12 14.89 3.80
C SER A 105 16.75 13.64 4.59
N LEU A 106 16.28 12.60 3.89
CA LEU A 106 16.24 11.24 4.43
C LEU A 106 17.47 10.46 3.94
N GLU A 107 18.38 10.13 4.86
CA GLU A 107 19.64 9.48 4.51
C GLU A 107 19.55 7.96 4.53
N SER A 108 18.83 7.39 5.49
CA SER A 108 18.65 5.95 5.64
C SER A 108 17.28 5.55 5.11
N ILE A 109 17.27 4.68 4.09
CA ILE A 109 16.06 4.17 3.46
C ILE A 109 16.09 2.65 3.49
N LYS A 110 14.98 2.02 3.89
CA LYS A 110 14.90 0.56 4.01
C LYS A 110 14.26 -0.05 2.76
N GLU A 111 15.07 -0.28 1.74
CA GLU A 111 14.62 -0.84 0.46
C GLU A 111 14.21 -2.32 0.53
N SER A 112 14.58 -3.05 1.59
CA SER A 112 14.22 -4.47 1.75
C SER A 112 12.74 -4.72 2.08
N ILE A 113 11.97 -3.66 2.36
CA ILE A 113 10.52 -3.72 2.55
C ILE A 113 9.90 -2.82 1.48
N ASN A 114 9.30 -3.41 0.45
CA ASN A 114 8.57 -2.68 -0.57
C ASN A 114 7.09 -3.05 -0.55
N LEU A 115 6.23 -2.10 -0.16
CA LEU A 115 4.79 -2.34 -0.06
C LEU A 115 4.11 -2.51 -1.42
N SER A 116 4.77 -2.09 -2.51
CA SER A 116 4.26 -2.27 -3.87
C SER A 116 4.52 -3.66 -4.45
N ASP A 117 5.36 -4.48 -3.81
CA ASP A 117 5.54 -5.88 -4.20
C ASP A 117 4.47 -6.79 -3.57
N LEU A 118 3.74 -6.27 -2.58
CA LEU A 118 2.67 -6.98 -1.90
C LEU A 118 1.41 -7.02 -2.76
N GLU A 119 0.97 -8.23 -3.10
CA GLU A 119 -0.31 -8.45 -3.76
C GLU A 119 -1.44 -8.46 -2.72
N TYR A 120 -2.46 -7.65 -2.98
CA TYR A 120 -3.68 -7.57 -2.19
C TYR A 120 -4.84 -8.16 -2.99
N GLU A 121 -5.63 -9.00 -2.34
CA GLU A 121 -6.93 -9.39 -2.90
C GLU A 121 -7.79 -8.13 -3.09
N MET A 122 -7.97 -7.74 -4.36
CA MET A 122 -8.93 -6.71 -4.69
C MET A 122 -10.31 -7.21 -4.23
N PRO A 123 -11.05 -6.45 -3.41
CA PRO A 123 -12.46 -6.72 -3.24
C PRO A 123 -13.04 -6.77 -4.64
N ARG A 124 -13.53 -7.93 -5.08
CA ARG A 124 -14.39 -7.97 -6.26
C ARG A 124 -15.52 -7.04 -5.88
N PHE A 125 -15.52 -5.83 -6.41
CA PHE A 125 -16.71 -4.99 -6.42
C PHE A 125 -17.70 -5.77 -7.27
N GLY A 126 -18.43 -6.67 -6.59
CA GLY A 126 -19.68 -7.17 -7.04
C GLY A 126 -20.44 -5.95 -7.52
N ARG A 127 -20.82 -6.02 -8.78
CA ARG A 127 -21.86 -5.21 -9.36
C ARG A 127 -23.15 -5.54 -8.59
N ASP A 128 -23.25 -5.11 -7.35
CA ASP A 128 -24.48 -5.11 -6.56
C ASP A 128 -25.29 -3.89 -6.97
N GLY A 129 -25.78 -4.00 -8.21
CA GLY A 129 -26.50 -2.97 -8.93
C GLY A 129 -27.14 -3.60 -10.16
N GLY A 130 -28.25 -4.30 -9.94
CA GLY A 130 -29.15 -4.75 -11.01
C GLY A 130 -29.39 -6.24 -11.00
N GLY A 131 -30.63 -6.63 -10.70
CA GLY A 131 -31.05 -8.03 -10.63
C GLY A 131 -31.16 -8.74 -11.98
N ARG A 132 -31.50 -10.03 -11.84
CA ARG A 132 -31.93 -11.06 -12.81
C ARG A 132 -30.89 -12.15 -13.14
N GLY A 133 -31.13 -13.34 -12.58
CA GLY A 133 -30.70 -14.64 -13.10
C GLY A 133 -29.31 -15.09 -12.66
N GLY A 134 -29.09 -16.23 -12.01
CA GLY A 134 -29.95 -17.35 -11.63
C GLY A 134 -29.15 -18.31 -10.73
N PRO A 135 -29.74 -19.41 -10.22
CA PRO A 135 -29.06 -20.30 -9.30
C PRO A 135 -28.13 -21.24 -10.06
N ARG A 136 -26.81 -21.08 -9.89
CA ARG A 136 -25.85 -22.12 -10.26
C ARG A 136 -24.81 -22.29 -9.16
N GLY A 137 -24.99 -23.36 -8.40
CA GLY A 137 -23.94 -23.92 -7.56
C GLY A 137 -22.69 -24.20 -8.37
N GLY A 138 -21.56 -23.78 -7.81
CA GLY A 138 -20.24 -24.29 -8.14
C GLY A 138 -19.69 -24.92 -6.86
N SER A 139 -19.36 -26.20 -6.93
CA SER A 139 -18.99 -27.06 -5.81
C SER A 139 -17.96 -26.43 -4.87
N ARG A 140 -18.31 -26.35 -3.57
CA ARG A 140 -17.38 -26.09 -2.47
C ARG A 140 -16.43 -27.29 -2.36
N GLY A 141 -15.29 -27.22 -3.03
CA GLY A 141 -14.13 -27.98 -2.60
C GLY A 141 -13.72 -27.53 -1.19
N PRO A 142 -13.03 -28.39 -0.40
CA PRO A 142 -12.46 -27.98 0.87
C PRO A 142 -11.59 -26.72 0.67
N PRO A 143 -11.60 -25.74 1.59
CA PRO A 143 -10.70 -24.61 1.51
C PRO A 143 -9.25 -25.12 1.47
N SER A 144 -8.42 -24.53 0.61
CA SER A 144 -6.97 -24.79 0.65
C SER A 144 -6.39 -24.39 2.00
N ARG A 145 -5.24 -24.96 2.40
CA ARG A 145 -4.57 -24.58 3.65
C ARG A 145 -4.26 -23.08 3.72
N TRP A 146 -3.85 -22.49 2.61
CA TRP A 146 -3.70 -21.03 2.50
C TRP A 146 -5.01 -20.29 2.81
N GLY A 147 -6.16 -20.79 2.33
CA GLY A 147 -7.47 -20.24 2.65
C GLY A 147 -7.84 -20.35 4.13
N ILE A 148 -7.46 -21.46 4.79
CA ILE A 148 -7.64 -21.65 6.23
C ILE A 148 -6.77 -20.65 7.01
N LEU A 149 -5.50 -20.50 6.63
CA LEU A 149 -4.54 -19.57 7.22
C LEU A 149 -5.04 -18.12 7.18
N MET A 150 -5.49 -17.66 6.01
CA MET A 150 -5.98 -16.30 5.81
C MET A 150 -7.28 -16.03 6.58
N LYS A 151 -8.17 -17.03 6.66
CA LYS A 151 -9.38 -16.94 7.49
C LYS A 151 -9.04 -16.80 8.98
N LEU A 152 -8.12 -17.63 9.49
CA LEU A 152 -7.66 -17.56 10.89
C LEU A 152 -7.01 -16.22 11.19
N LYS A 153 -6.16 -15.70 10.29
CA LYS A 153 -5.55 -14.38 10.44
C LYS A 153 -6.60 -13.28 10.62
N ARG A 154 -7.68 -13.33 9.83
CA ARG A 154 -8.79 -12.38 9.93
C ARG A 154 -9.56 -12.54 11.24
N ASP A 155 -9.92 -13.77 11.60
CA ASP A 155 -10.78 -14.07 12.74
C ASP A 155 -10.05 -13.83 14.08
N THR A 156 -8.72 -14.00 14.13
CA THR A 156 -7.85 -13.73 15.30
C THR A 156 -7.31 -12.31 15.36
N GLY A 157 -7.47 -11.51 14.29
CA GLY A 157 -6.86 -10.19 14.18
C GLY A 157 -5.34 -10.21 14.07
N ASN A 158 -4.73 -11.34 13.69
CA ASN A 158 -3.29 -11.49 13.58
C ASN A 158 -2.72 -10.57 12.48
N LYS A 159 -1.72 -9.76 12.85
CA LYS A 159 -1.04 -8.80 11.96
C LYS A 159 0.22 -9.35 11.29
N LYS A 160 0.66 -10.58 11.64
CA LYS A 160 1.81 -11.26 11.03
C LYS A 160 1.63 -11.38 9.52
N PHE A 161 2.64 -10.96 8.78
CA PHE A 161 2.66 -11.04 7.32
C PHE A 161 3.03 -12.47 6.88
N PHE A 162 2.34 -12.97 5.85
CA PHE A 162 2.58 -14.28 5.23
C PHE A 162 2.63 -14.06 3.72
N ASN A 163 3.69 -14.54 3.06
CA ASN A 163 3.78 -14.56 1.60
C ASN A 163 3.53 -15.99 1.10
N ARG A 164 2.56 -16.15 0.20
CA ARG A 164 2.19 -17.48 -0.33
C ARG A 164 3.31 -18.11 -1.15
N ASP A 165 4.06 -17.31 -1.89
CA ASP A 165 5.07 -17.79 -2.82
C ASP A 165 6.39 -18.11 -2.09
N ASP A 166 6.60 -17.56 -0.90
CA ASP A 166 7.77 -17.81 -0.05
C ASP A 166 7.53 -18.86 1.04
N MET A 167 6.32 -19.43 1.13
CA MET A 167 5.96 -20.40 2.16
C MET A 167 5.74 -21.80 1.59
N SER A 168 6.46 -22.77 2.15
CA SER A 168 6.15 -24.18 1.94
C SER A 168 4.80 -24.54 2.56
N GLU A 169 4.19 -25.63 2.10
CA GLU A 169 2.97 -26.20 2.71
C GLU A 169 3.16 -26.46 4.22
N GLU A 170 4.35 -26.88 4.65
CA GLU A 170 4.63 -27.11 6.08
C GLU A 170 4.67 -25.80 6.88
N GLN A 171 5.18 -24.73 6.28
CA GLN A 171 5.19 -23.40 6.92
C GLN A 171 3.76 -22.84 7.02
N ILE A 172 2.90 -23.11 6.04
CA ILE A 172 1.47 -22.74 6.07
C ILE A 172 0.76 -23.52 7.18
N GLU A 173 0.99 -24.83 7.30
CA GLU A 173 0.45 -25.66 8.39
C GLU A 173 0.90 -25.21 9.77
N ALA A 174 2.20 -24.92 9.92
CA ALA A 174 2.75 -24.44 11.19
C ALA A 174 2.08 -23.13 11.63
N ALA A 175 1.85 -22.21 10.68
CA ALA A 175 1.19 -20.94 10.96
C ALA A 175 -0.31 -21.09 11.28
N ILE A 176 -1.02 -22.03 10.63
CA ILE A 176 -2.41 -22.39 10.99
C ILE A 176 -2.46 -22.90 12.44
N LYS A 177 -1.55 -23.81 12.80
CA LYS A 177 -1.48 -24.41 14.13
C LYS A 177 -1.08 -23.40 15.21
N GLU A 178 -0.15 -22.49 14.91
CA GLU A 178 0.22 -21.36 15.77
C GLU A 178 -0.99 -20.46 16.09
N MET A 179 -1.92 -20.32 15.14
CA MET A 179 -3.16 -19.55 15.29
C MET A 179 -4.35 -20.36 15.82
N GLY A 180 -4.13 -21.61 16.27
CA GLY A 180 -5.17 -22.46 16.86
C GLY A 180 -6.14 -23.09 15.85
N GLY A 181 -5.74 -23.18 14.58
CA GLY A 181 -6.47 -23.94 13.56
C GLY A 181 -6.06 -25.41 13.48
N GLU A 182 -6.95 -26.25 12.94
CA GLU A 182 -6.72 -27.65 12.56
C GLU A 182 -6.72 -27.82 11.03
#